data_AF-A0A1W0E5N4-F1
#
_entry.id   AF-A0A1W0E5N4-F1
#
_cell.length_a   1.000
_cell.length_b   1.000
_cell.length_c   1.000
_cell.angle_alpha   90.00
_cell.angle_beta   90.00
_cell.angle_gamma   90.00
#
_symmetry.space_group_name_H-M   'P 1'
#
loop_
_entity.id
_entity.type
_entity.pdbx_description
1 polymer ?
#
loop_
_entity_poly.entity_id
_entity_poly.type
_entity_poly.pdbx_seq_one_letter_code
_entity_poly.pdbx_strand_id
1 'polypeptide(L)'
;MLDIKEIILSKIQTIEKICSQIENNEVDVVDLLKSELKNLKMIQDSINFEQQNKSVIKAEESLYKKRFYLKDGSTYVITNKPTKNYKYLYDAKTKIITYEFENGQIERTFECGLKEIRTNNGQIYIKYKDEGYEQIAN
;
A
#
# COMPACT_ATOMS: atom_id res chain seq x y z
N MET A 1 -9.53 14.07 -8.16
CA MET A 1 -10.45 14.03 -7.01
C MET A 1 -11.77 13.44 -7.46
N LEU A 2 -11.99 12.14 -7.22
CA LEU A 2 -13.33 11.53 -7.36
C LEU A 2 -14.30 12.32 -6.48
N ASP A 3 -15.39 12.80 -7.07
CA ASP A 3 -16.40 13.57 -6.33
C ASP A 3 -16.96 12.67 -5.22
N ILE A 4 -17.01 13.18 -3.98
CA ILE A 4 -17.61 12.45 -2.84
C ILE A 4 -19.01 11.96 -3.22
N LYS A 5 -19.71 12.72 -4.07
CA LYS A 5 -21.00 12.35 -4.63
C LYS A 5 -20.95 11.10 -5.53
N GLU A 6 -19.93 10.96 -6.36
CA GLU A 6 -19.72 9.77 -7.21
C GLU A 6 -19.41 8.54 -6.38
N ILE A 7 -18.61 8.69 -5.32
CA ILE A 7 -18.32 7.59 -4.39
C ILE A 7 -19.61 7.12 -3.70
N ILE A 8 -20.42 8.06 -3.20
CA ILE A 8 -21.70 7.74 -2.55
C ILE A 8 -22.66 7.08 -3.54
N LEU A 9 -22.79 7.60 -4.77
CA LEU A 9 -23.63 7.03 -5.82
C LEU A 9 -23.21 5.59 -6.17
N SER A 10 -21.91 5.34 -6.31
CA SER A 10 -21.39 3.98 -6.56
C SER A 10 -21.74 3.01 -5.43
N LYS A 11 -21.67 3.47 -4.16
CA LYS A 11 -22.06 2.66 -3.01
C LYS A 11 -23.57 2.38 -2.99
N ILE A 12 -24.40 3.38 -3.29
CA ILE A 12 -25.86 3.21 -3.40
C ILE A 12 -26.20 2.18 -4.48
N GLN A 13 -25.63 2.31 -5.68
CA GLN A 13 -25.85 1.37 -6.78
C GLN A 13 -25.43 -0.06 -6.43
N THR A 14 -24.35 -0.21 -5.67
CA THR A 14 -23.91 -1.53 -5.19
C THR A 14 -24.92 -2.13 -4.23
N ILE A 15 -25.45 -1.33 -3.30
CA ILE A 15 -26.49 -1.76 -2.35
C ILE A 15 -27.78 -2.12 -3.09
N GLU A 16 -28.24 -1.27 -4.02
CA GLU A 16 -29.43 -1.52 -4.84
C GLU A 16 -29.32 -2.81 -5.65
N LYS A 17 -28.14 -3.09 -6.21
CA LYS A 17 -27.86 -4.34 -6.92
C LYS A 17 -27.92 -5.56 -5.99
N ILE A 18 -27.41 -5.43 -4.77
CA ILE A 18 -27.49 -6.51 -3.77
C ILE A 18 -28.96 -6.73 -3.38
N CYS A 19 -29.71 -5.66 -3.11
CA CYS A 19 -31.13 -5.75 -2.78
C CYS A 19 -31.95 -6.40 -3.90
N SER A 20 -31.71 -6.05 -5.16
CA SER A 20 -32.46 -6.63 -6.28
C SER A 20 -32.15 -8.12 -6.48
N GLN A 21 -30.91 -8.55 -6.26
CA GLN A 21 -30.52 -9.97 -6.31
C GLN A 21 -31.19 -10.79 -5.19
N ILE A 22 -31.39 -10.18 -4.02
CA ILE A 22 -32.09 -10.78 -2.87
C ILE A 22 -33.60 -10.86 -3.15
N GLU A 23 -34.21 -9.77 -3.62
CA GLU A 23 -35.64 -9.69 -3.92
C GLU A 23 -36.06 -10.67 -5.02
N ASN A 24 -35.17 -10.92 -5.99
CA ASN A 24 -35.43 -11.87 -7.08
C ASN A 24 -35.11 -13.34 -6.72
N ASN A 25 -34.73 -13.64 -5.46
CA ASN A 25 -34.24 -14.96 -5.02
C ASN A 25 -33.10 -15.52 -5.90
N GLU A 26 -32.35 -14.66 -6.59
CA GLU A 26 -31.21 -15.06 -7.43
C GLU A 26 -30.01 -15.46 -6.58
N VAL A 27 -29.91 -14.87 -5.38
CA VAL A 27 -28.85 -15.15 -4.40
C VAL A 27 -29.46 -15.13 -3.01
N ASP A 28 -29.23 -16.17 -2.21
CA ASP A 28 -29.55 -16.14 -0.79
C ASP A 28 -28.63 -15.12 -0.09
N VAL A 29 -29.21 -14.19 0.67
CA VAL A 29 -28.48 -13.23 1.53
C VAL A 29 -27.42 -13.96 2.35
N VAL A 30 -27.76 -15.14 2.86
CA VAL A 30 -26.87 -15.97 3.66
C VAL A 30 -25.66 -16.41 2.86
N ASP A 31 -25.83 -16.76 1.58
CA ASP A 31 -24.72 -17.17 0.71
C ASP A 31 -23.85 -15.99 0.28
N LEU A 32 -24.45 -14.82 0.04
CA LEU A 32 -23.70 -13.58 -0.22
C LEU A 32 -22.83 -13.19 0.99
N LEU A 33 -23.40 -13.23 2.20
CA LEU A 33 -22.66 -12.96 3.44
C LEU A 33 -21.59 -14.01 3.73
N LYS A 34 -21.86 -15.30 3.48
CA LYS A 34 -20.84 -16.37 3.60
C LYS A 34 -19.68 -16.16 2.63
N SER A 35 -19.97 -15.75 1.39
CA SER A 35 -18.96 -15.45 0.37
C SER A 35 -18.07 -14.30 0.82
N GLU A 36 -18.68 -13.20 1.28
CA GLU A 36 -17.91 -12.04 1.75
C GLU A 36 -17.09 -12.37 3.00
N LEU A 37 -17.67 -13.12 3.95
CA LEU A 37 -16.95 -13.58 5.13
C LEU A 37 -15.77 -14.49 4.77
N LYS A 38 -15.91 -15.32 3.73
CA LYS A 38 -14.81 -16.13 3.19
C LYS A 38 -13.72 -15.25 2.58
N ASN A 39 -14.08 -14.24 1.80
CA ASN A 39 -13.13 -13.29 1.21
C ASN A 39 -12.35 -12.55 2.31
N LEU A 40 -13.03 -12.05 3.33
CA LEU A 40 -12.41 -11.37 4.47
C LEU A 40 -11.45 -12.29 5.23
N LYS A 41 -11.82 -13.56 5.46
CA LYS A 41 -10.93 -14.56 6.06
C LYS A 41 -9.69 -14.81 5.20
N MET A 42 -9.85 -14.96 3.88
CA MET A 42 -8.70 -15.13 2.98
C MET A 42 -7.75 -13.93 3.00
N ILE A 43 -8.30 -12.70 3.05
CA ILE A 43 -7.51 -11.48 3.19
C ILE A 43 -6.79 -11.47 4.54
N GLN A 44 -7.48 -11.82 5.63
CA GLN A 44 -6.89 -11.89 6.97
C GLN A 44 -5.74 -12.90 7.03
N ASP A 45 -5.93 -14.10 6.49
CA ASP A 45 -4.90 -15.15 6.44
C ASP A 45 -3.68 -14.70 5.64
N SER A 46 -3.91 -14.01 4.51
CA SER A 46 -2.85 -13.42 3.69
C SER A 46 -2.06 -12.35 4.47
N ILE A 47 -2.74 -11.46 5.19
CA ILE A 47 -2.10 -10.44 6.04
C ILE A 47 -1.27 -11.11 7.15
N ASN A 48 -1.83 -12.11 7.83
CA ASN A 48 -1.13 -12.83 8.90
C ASN A 48 0.13 -13.52 8.36
N PHE A 49 0.04 -14.15 7.19
CA PHE A 49 1.17 -14.78 6.52
C PHE A 49 2.27 -13.77 6.17
N GLU A 50 1.91 -12.64 5.56
CA GLU A 50 2.87 -11.57 5.22
C GLU A 50 3.54 -10.97 6.47
N GLN A 51 2.78 -10.76 7.56
CA GLN A 51 3.34 -10.28 8.83
C GLN A 51 4.37 -11.25 9.42
N GLN A 52 4.10 -12.56 9.39
CA GLN A 52 5.03 -13.58 9.86
C GLN A 52 6.33 -13.58 9.02
N ASN A 53 6.21 -13.37 7.72
CA ASN A 53 7.35 -13.34 6.80
C ASN A 53 8.17 -12.05 6.86
N LYS A 54 7.56 -10.92 7.23
CA LYS A 54 8.25 -9.62 7.41
C LYS A 54 8.71 -9.37 8.85
N SER A 55 8.87 -10.43 9.64
CA SER A 55 9.42 -10.36 11.00
C SER A 55 10.90 -9.95 11.00
N VAL A 56 11.31 -9.17 12.01
CA VAL A 56 12.68 -8.71 12.19
C VAL A 56 13.53 -9.87 12.73
N ILE A 57 14.62 -10.20 12.04
CA ILE A 57 15.59 -11.23 12.45
C ILE A 57 16.89 -10.65 13.03
N LYS A 58 17.22 -9.40 12.67
CA LYS A 58 18.41 -8.69 13.17
C LYS A 58 18.17 -7.19 13.12
N ALA A 59 18.72 -6.48 14.10
CA ALA A 59 18.78 -5.02 14.10
C ALA A 59 20.22 -4.53 14.28
N GLU A 60 20.58 -3.46 13.58
CA GLU A 60 21.82 -2.71 13.72
C GLU A 60 21.49 -1.26 14.01
N GLU A 61 22.14 -0.68 15.02
CA GLU A 61 21.89 0.69 15.44
C GLU A 61 23.18 1.49 15.44
N SER A 62 23.10 2.70 14.90
CA SER A 62 24.15 3.71 14.85
C SER A 62 23.54 5.06 15.20
N LEU A 63 24.39 6.04 15.51
CA LEU A 63 23.97 7.36 16.01
C LEU A 63 22.83 8.01 15.21
N TYR A 64 22.79 7.84 13.88
CA TYR A 64 21.79 8.48 13.02
C TYR A 64 20.97 7.50 12.18
N LYS A 65 21.05 6.19 12.47
CA LYS A 65 20.39 5.18 11.65
C LYS A 65 20.16 3.89 12.42
N LYS A 66 18.95 3.37 12.29
CA LYS A 66 18.58 2.01 12.68
C LYS A 66 18.25 1.20 11.45
N ARG A 67 18.81 0.01 11.31
CA ARG A 67 18.57 -0.92 10.20
C ARG A 67 18.03 -2.23 10.77
N PHE A 68 16.95 -2.71 10.18
CA PHE A 68 16.31 -3.98 10.49
C PHE A 68 16.41 -4.90 9.27
N TYR A 69 16.92 -6.10 9.48
CA TYR A 69 16.92 -7.17 8.49
C TYR A 69 15.70 -8.04 8.76
N LEU A 70 14.91 -8.27 7.72
CA LEU A 70 13.66 -9.03 7.79
C LEU A 70 13.88 -10.47 7.33
N LYS A 71 13.03 -11.38 7.80
CA LYS A 71 13.12 -12.83 7.52
C LYS A 71 13.04 -13.15 6.03
N ASP A 72 12.28 -12.38 5.26
CA ASP A 72 12.16 -12.49 3.79
C ASP A 72 13.39 -11.95 3.01
N GLY A 73 14.43 -11.49 3.71
CA GLY A 73 15.62 -10.87 3.14
C GLY A 73 15.48 -9.37 2.86
N SER A 74 14.29 -8.79 3.06
CA SER A 74 14.06 -7.36 2.94
C SER A 74 14.81 -6.58 4.02
N THR A 75 15.03 -5.29 3.79
CA THR A 75 15.73 -4.42 4.76
C THR A 75 14.92 -3.16 5.00
N TYR A 76 14.58 -2.89 6.26
CA TYR A 76 13.93 -1.67 6.69
C TYR A 76 14.92 -0.75 7.41
N VAL A 77 14.91 0.53 7.10
CA VAL A 77 15.84 1.50 7.66
C VAL A 77 15.08 2.74 8.13
N ILE A 78 15.43 3.20 9.32
CA ILE A 78 15.01 4.48 9.88
C ILE A 78 16.26 5.36 9.98
N THR A 79 16.22 6.55 9.40
CA THR A 79 17.29 7.54 9.54
C THR A 79 16.86 8.66 10.45
N ASN A 80 17.71 9.05 11.39
CA ASN A 80 17.45 10.13 12.35
C ASN A 80 18.50 11.24 12.20
N LYS A 81 18.88 11.58 10.96
CA LYS A 81 19.84 12.66 10.71
C LYS A 81 19.11 14.01 10.81
N PRO A 82 19.70 15.03 11.46
CA PRO A 82 19.09 16.36 11.58
C PRO A 82 18.69 17.00 10.23
N THR A 83 19.41 16.67 9.16
CA THR A 83 19.19 17.26 7.83
C THR A 83 18.34 16.39 6.90
N LYS A 84 18.16 15.10 7.22
CA LYS A 84 17.47 14.11 6.37
C LYS A 84 16.92 13.00 7.25
N ASN A 85 15.67 13.15 7.66
CA ASN A 85 14.92 12.11 8.34
C ASN A 85 13.94 11.49 7.36
N TYR A 86 14.14 10.21 7.10
CA TYR A 86 13.30 9.39 6.24
C TYR A 86 13.43 7.94 6.64
N LYS A 87 12.43 7.16 6.29
CA LYS A 87 12.44 5.71 6.42
C LYS A 87 12.51 5.10 5.02
N TYR A 88 13.06 3.91 4.88
CA TYR A 88 12.86 3.14 3.66
C TYR A 88 12.77 1.65 3.89
N LEU A 89 12.04 0.97 3.01
CA LEU A 89 11.99 -0.48 2.90
C LEU A 89 12.55 -0.87 1.53
N TYR A 90 13.62 -1.65 1.53
CA TYR A 90 14.03 -2.43 0.36
C TYR A 90 13.35 -3.80 0.42
N ASP A 91 12.52 -4.10 -0.58
CA ASP A 91 11.83 -5.38 -0.71
C ASP A 91 12.68 -6.36 -1.53
N ALA A 92 13.09 -7.47 -0.91
CA ALA A 92 14.04 -8.39 -1.53
C ALA A 92 13.44 -9.17 -2.71
N LYS A 93 12.13 -9.38 -2.73
CA LYS A 93 11.42 -10.11 -3.79
C LYS A 93 11.26 -9.26 -5.04
N THR A 94 10.77 -8.03 -4.87
CA THR A 94 10.46 -7.12 -5.98
C THR A 94 11.61 -6.20 -6.37
N LYS A 95 12.65 -6.13 -5.54
CA LYS A 95 13.79 -5.20 -5.69
C LYS A 95 13.40 -3.72 -5.62
N ILE A 96 12.18 -3.42 -5.21
CA ILE A 96 11.67 -2.05 -5.08
C ILE A 96 12.17 -1.45 -3.75
N ILE A 97 12.62 -0.19 -3.81
CA ILE A 97 12.90 0.61 -2.61
C ILE A 97 11.76 1.60 -2.41
N THR A 98 11.11 1.55 -1.25
CA THR A 98 10.05 2.48 -0.86
C THR A 98 10.57 3.40 0.23
N TYR A 99 10.62 4.70 -0.03
CA TYR A 99 10.97 5.76 0.92
C TYR A 99 9.71 6.40 1.49
N GLU A 100 9.75 6.77 2.76
CA GLU A 100 8.74 7.59 3.45
C GLU A 100 9.47 8.79 4.06
N PHE A 101 9.11 9.99 3.62
CA PHE A 101 9.68 11.25 4.09
C PHE A 101 8.80 11.87 5.18
N GLU A 102 9.38 12.74 6.02
CA GLU A 102 8.66 13.40 7.12
C GLU A 102 7.41 14.17 6.68
N ASN A 103 7.40 14.71 5.47
CA ASN A 103 6.25 15.44 4.92
C ASN A 103 5.09 14.53 4.49
N GLY A 104 5.19 13.21 4.69
CA GLY A 104 4.21 12.21 4.27
C GLY A 104 4.34 11.79 2.81
N GLN A 105 5.35 12.28 2.08
CA GLN A 105 5.64 11.82 0.72
C GLN A 105 6.17 10.38 0.76
N ILE A 106 5.69 9.56 -0.17
CA ILE A 106 6.18 8.20 -0.40
C ILE A 106 6.81 8.15 -1.79
N GLU A 107 8.02 7.60 -1.89
CA GLU A 107 8.69 7.38 -3.18
C GLU A 107 9.03 5.91 -3.37
N ARG A 108 8.57 5.29 -4.45
CA ARG A 108 8.93 3.92 -4.84
C ARG A 108 9.88 3.96 -6.01
N THR A 109 11.10 3.48 -5.83
CA THR A 109 12.09 3.31 -6.89
C THR A 109 12.07 1.86 -7.37
N PHE A 110 11.81 1.66 -8.66
CA PHE A 110 11.79 0.37 -9.33
C PHE A 110 13.18 0.05 -9.92
N GLU A 111 13.45 -1.23 -10.16
CA GLU A 111 14.74 -1.72 -10.68
C GLU A 111 15.13 -1.09 -12.03
N CYS A 112 14.14 -0.79 -12.87
CA CYS A 112 14.35 -0.12 -14.17
C CYS A 112 14.67 1.38 -14.07
N GLY A 113 14.73 1.95 -12.85
CA GLY A 113 14.98 3.37 -12.62
C GLY A 113 13.74 4.26 -12.68
N LEU A 114 12.55 3.68 -12.87
CA LEU A 114 11.28 4.38 -12.65
C LEU A 114 11.11 4.73 -11.18
N LYS A 115 10.51 5.88 -10.92
CA LYS A 115 10.13 6.34 -9.59
C LYS A 115 8.67 6.73 -9.60
N GLU A 116 7.92 6.22 -8.63
CA GLU A 116 6.57 6.68 -8.31
C GLU A 116 6.62 7.53 -7.05
N ILE A 117 6.17 8.77 -7.14
CA ILE A 117 6.16 9.71 -6.04
C ILE A 117 4.69 10.00 -5.70
N ARG A 118 4.28 9.64 -4.48
CA ARG A 118 2.98 9.98 -3.92
C ARG A 118 3.16 11.09 -2.90
N THR A 119 2.53 12.22 -3.15
CA THR A 119 2.54 13.35 -2.22
C THR A 119 1.48 13.16 -1.14
N ASN A 120 1.62 13.90 -0.03
CA ASN A 120 0.70 13.82 1.11
C ASN A 120 -0.76 14.23 0.78
N ASN A 121 -0.97 15.00 -0.28
CA ASN A 121 -2.27 15.37 -0.82
C ASN A 121 -2.87 14.30 -1.76
N GLY A 122 -2.21 13.16 -1.93
CA GLY A 122 -2.69 12.03 -2.73
C GLY A 122 -2.34 12.09 -4.24
N GLN A 123 -1.65 13.13 -4.71
CA GLN A 123 -1.20 13.18 -6.11
C GLN A 123 -0.09 12.16 -6.37
N ILE A 124 -0.06 11.64 -7.60
CA ILE A 124 0.91 10.63 -8.04
C ILE A 124 1.67 11.15 -9.26
N TYR A 125 2.99 11.16 -9.14
CA TYR A 125 3.93 11.53 -10.19
C TYR A 125 4.78 10.31 -10.55
N ILE A 126 5.10 10.17 -11.83
CA ILE A 126 6.12 9.21 -12.27
C ILE A 126 7.31 9.98 -12.79
N LYS A 127 8.50 9.50 -12.43
CA LYS A 127 9.77 10.02 -12.91
C LYS A 127 10.59 8.87 -13.49
N TYR A 128 11.22 9.08 -14.63
CA TYR A 128 12.20 8.16 -15.18
C TYR A 128 13.59 8.81 -15.09
N LYS A 129 14.49 8.25 -14.26
CA LYS A 129 15.85 8.79 -14.03
C LYS A 129 15.83 10.27 -13.59
N ASP A 130 16.83 11.07 -13.96
CA ASP A 130 16.94 12.48 -13.57
C ASP A 130 16.14 13.45 -14.46
N GLU A 131 15.48 12.94 -15.50
CA GLU A 131 14.61 13.72 -16.38
C GLU A 131 13.23 13.96 -15.72
N GLY A 132 12.56 15.06 -16.10
CA GLY A 132 11.51 15.76 -15.35
C GLY A 132 10.25 14.97 -14.92
N TYR A 133 9.38 15.65 -14.17
CA TYR A 133 8.12 15.11 -13.65
C TYR A 133 7.07 14.93 -14.74
N GLU A 134 6.44 13.76 -14.80
CA GLU A 134 5.17 13.57 -15.51
C GLU A 134 4.07 13.29 -14.47
N GLN A 135 3.10 14.21 -14.37
CA GLN A 135 1.95 14.07 -13.47
C GLN A 135 0.87 13.23 -14.15
N ILE A 136 0.37 12.18 -13.49
CA ILE A 136 -0.57 11.23 -14.11
C ILE A 136 -1.96 11.24 -13.49
N ALA A 137 -2.16 11.81 -12.28
CA ALA A 137 -3.46 11.78 -11.62
C ALA A 137 -3.70 12.93 -10.62
N ASN A 138 -4.98 13.25 -10.40
CA ASN A 138 -5.55 14.20 -9.43
C ASN A 138 -6.56 13.51 -8.51
#